data_AF-A0A358M4R8-F1
#
_entry.id   AF-A0A358M4R8-F1
#
_cell.length_a   1.000
_cell.length_b   1.000
_cell.length_c   1.000
_cell.angle_alpha   90.00
_cell.angle_beta   90.00
_cell.angle_gamma   90.00
#
_symmetry.space_group_name_H-M   'P 1'
#
loop_
_entity.id
_entity.type
_entity.pdbx_description
1 polymer ?
#
loop_
_entity_poly.entity_id
_entity_poly.type
_entity_poly.pdbx_seq_one_letter_code
_entity_poly.pdbx_strand_id
1 'polypeptide(L)'
;MIKEARREKIHRYLPRVLCILVTAAYVCFIFGNSLDTAEESSEKSGIVTKLIQTAVNTVLPGISIEEGTVRKLAHFAEFAVLGILLMLCVRIYTKRYLQNIFIPLFVSLAAGVTDETIQLWSSGRSSEVRDVLIDFFGAVSGIIICILFVILYNRITCKEKRASRGIGE
;
A
#
# COMPACT_ATOMS: atom_id res chain seq x y z
N MET A 1 -25.23 -28.67 -13.69
CA MET A 1 -26.13 -27.71 -13.00
C MET A 1 -25.69 -27.31 -11.58
N ILE A 2 -25.87 -28.10 -10.51
CA ILE A 2 -25.53 -27.65 -9.12
C ILE A 2 -24.02 -27.38 -8.94
N LYS A 3 -23.14 -28.23 -9.49
CA LYS A 3 -21.68 -28.04 -9.43
C LYS A 3 -21.20 -26.80 -10.22
N GLU A 4 -21.84 -26.49 -11.34
CA GLU A 4 -21.51 -25.32 -12.17
C GLU A 4 -21.96 -24.03 -11.50
N ALA A 5 -23.19 -24.00 -10.97
CA ALA A 5 -23.69 -22.85 -10.21
C ALA A 5 -22.84 -22.57 -8.95
N ARG A 6 -22.31 -23.61 -8.30
CA ARG A 6 -21.36 -23.47 -7.19
C ARG A 6 -20.01 -22.90 -7.65
N ARG A 7 -19.47 -23.40 -8.77
CA ARG A 7 -18.21 -22.94 -9.37
C ARG A 7 -18.29 -21.46 -9.77
N GLU A 8 -19.39 -21.03 -10.38
CA GLU A 8 -19.59 -19.62 -10.76
C GLU A 8 -19.67 -18.68 -9.54
N LYS A 9 -20.37 -19.11 -8.49
CA LYS A 9 -20.39 -18.36 -7.22
C LYS A 9 -18.96 -18.26 -6.66
N ILE A 10 -18.21 -19.35 -6.61
CA ILE A 10 -16.83 -19.36 -6.09
C ILE A 10 -15.95 -18.38 -6.88
N HIS A 11 -15.95 -18.41 -8.21
CA HIS A 11 -15.15 -17.47 -9.02
C HIS A 11 -15.53 -15.99 -8.79
N ARG A 12 -16.79 -15.72 -8.44
CA ARG A 12 -17.26 -14.36 -8.14
C ARG A 12 -16.83 -13.87 -6.75
N TYR A 13 -16.77 -14.76 -5.75
CA TYR A 13 -16.42 -14.41 -4.36
C TYR A 13 -14.95 -14.62 -4.01
N LEU A 14 -14.22 -15.47 -4.74
CA LEU A 14 -12.81 -15.74 -4.51
C LEU A 14 -11.91 -14.47 -4.52
N PRO A 15 -11.97 -13.57 -5.52
CA PRO A 15 -11.13 -12.38 -5.53
C PRO A 15 -11.44 -11.41 -4.39
N ARG A 16 -12.71 -11.40 -3.93
CA ARG A 16 -13.17 -10.60 -2.79
C ARG A 16 -12.53 -11.07 -1.48
N VAL A 17 -12.57 -12.38 -1.25
CA VAL A 17 -11.98 -12.99 -0.05
C VAL A 17 -10.47 -12.87 -0.09
N LEU A 18 -9.84 -13.15 -1.24
CA LEU A 18 -8.40 -13.05 -1.41
C LEU A 18 -7.89 -11.62 -1.14
N CYS A 19 -8.57 -10.58 -1.66
CA CYS A 19 -8.18 -9.20 -1.41
C CYS A 19 -8.17 -8.86 0.09
N ILE A 20 -9.21 -9.28 0.81
CA ILE A 20 -9.29 -9.04 2.26
C ILE A 20 -8.17 -9.78 2.99
N LEU A 21 -7.94 -11.06 2.66
CA LEU A 21 -6.88 -11.85 3.32
C LEU A 21 -5.50 -11.25 3.09
N VAL A 22 -5.19 -10.84 1.85
CA VAL A 22 -3.91 -10.19 1.53
C VAL A 22 -3.78 -8.86 2.26
N THR A 23 -4.83 -8.04 2.28
CA THR A 23 -4.80 -6.76 2.98
C THR A 23 -4.63 -6.94 4.48
N ALA A 24 -5.34 -7.89 5.09
CA ALA A 24 -5.22 -8.20 6.52
C ALA A 24 -3.82 -8.71 6.87
N ALA A 25 -3.28 -9.63 6.07
CA ALA A 25 -1.91 -10.12 6.25
C ALA A 25 -0.88 -8.97 6.14
N TYR A 26 -1.11 -8.03 5.22
CA TYR A 26 -0.22 -6.88 5.05
C TYR A 26 -0.30 -5.89 6.22
N VAL A 27 -1.49 -5.65 6.78
CA VAL A 27 -1.65 -4.86 8.00
C VAL A 27 -0.93 -5.53 9.18
N CYS A 28 -1.04 -6.85 9.34
CA CYS A 28 -0.31 -7.58 10.37
C CYS A 28 1.21 -7.47 10.18
N PHE A 29 1.69 -7.45 8.93
CA PHE A 29 3.10 -7.25 8.62
C PHE A 29 3.59 -5.86 9.06
N ILE A 30 2.84 -4.79 8.73
CA ILE A 30 3.17 -3.41 9.14
C ILE A 30 3.24 -3.32 10.67
N PHE A 31 2.20 -3.77 11.37
CA PHE A 31 2.18 -3.72 12.83
C PHE A 31 3.23 -4.61 13.48
N GLY A 32 3.61 -5.72 12.83
CA GLY A 32 4.75 -6.54 13.24
C GLY A 32 6.06 -5.77 13.21
N ASN A 33 6.34 -5.02 12.14
CA ASN A 33 7.52 -4.16 12.05
C ASN A 33 7.51 -3.01 13.08
N SER A 34 6.32 -2.56 13.49
CA SER A 34 6.18 -1.48 14.47
C SER A 34 6.33 -1.95 15.92
N LEU A 35 6.13 -3.24 16.18
CA LEU A 35 6.46 -3.88 17.46
C LEU A 35 7.97 -4.04 17.68
N ASP A 36 8.77 -3.98 16.62
CA ASP A 36 10.23 -4.05 16.73
C ASP A 36 10.76 -2.93 17.64
N THR A 37 11.78 -3.26 18.42
CA THR A 37 12.51 -2.30 19.23
C THR A 37 13.28 -1.29 18.35
N ALA A 38 13.70 -0.18 18.94
CA ALA A 38 14.53 0.80 18.24
C ALA A 38 15.82 0.20 17.67
N GLU A 39 16.41 -0.77 18.37
CA GLU A 39 17.64 -1.46 17.98
C GLU A 39 17.42 -2.42 16.80
N GLU A 40 16.40 -3.30 16.88
CA GLU A 40 16.06 -4.24 15.80
C GLU A 40 15.66 -3.52 14.51
N SER A 41 14.88 -2.45 14.64
CA SER A 41 14.53 -1.68 13.46
C SER A 41 15.72 -0.89 12.91
N SER A 42 16.63 -0.41 13.77
CA SER A 42 17.85 0.26 13.31
C SER A 42 18.77 -0.70 12.56
N GLU A 43 18.83 -1.97 12.97
CA GLU A 43 19.55 -2.99 12.21
C GLU A 43 18.96 -3.18 10.80
N LYS A 44 17.62 -3.32 10.70
CA LYS A 44 16.91 -3.44 9.42
C LYS A 44 17.13 -2.22 8.52
N SER A 45 16.94 -1.00 9.03
CA SER A 45 17.16 0.23 8.27
C SER A 45 18.63 0.47 7.96
N GLY A 46 19.54 0.06 8.83
CA GLY A 46 20.99 0.18 8.65
C GLY A 46 21.49 -0.64 7.46
N ILE A 47 20.97 -1.85 7.24
CA ILE A 47 21.31 -2.68 6.07
C ILE A 47 20.88 -1.97 4.78
N VAL A 48 19.64 -1.48 4.73
CA VAL A 48 19.11 -0.76 3.56
C VAL A 48 19.88 0.54 3.32
N THR A 49 20.15 1.30 4.39
CA THR A 49 20.92 2.54 4.33
C THR A 49 22.32 2.28 3.79
N LYS A 50 23.01 1.22 4.23
CA LYS A 50 24.33 0.84 3.71
C LYS A 50 24.27 0.52 2.21
N LEU A 51 23.27 -0.24 1.76
CA LEU A 51 23.11 -0.57 0.34
C LEU A 51 22.88 0.70 -0.51
N ILE A 52 21.99 1.58 -0.06
CA ILE A 52 21.72 2.86 -0.72
C ILE A 52 22.99 3.72 -0.72
N GLN A 53 23.69 3.80 0.40
CA GLN A 53 24.92 4.59 0.55
C GLN A 53 26.03 4.10 -0.40
N THR A 54 26.19 2.79 -0.58
CA THR A 54 27.14 2.22 -1.55
C THR A 54 26.77 2.61 -2.99
N ALA A 55 25.49 2.52 -3.35
CA ALA A 55 25.03 2.92 -4.69
C ALA A 55 25.22 4.43 -4.93
N VAL A 56 24.85 5.27 -3.95
CA VAL A 56 25.00 6.73 -4.03
C VAL A 56 26.46 7.12 -4.13
N ASN A 57 27.35 6.54 -3.31
CA ASN A 57 28.79 6.85 -3.37
C ASN A 57 29.44 6.52 -4.72
N THR A 58 28.84 5.59 -5.48
CA THR A 58 29.33 5.25 -6.83
C THR A 58 29.02 6.35 -7.85
N VAL A 59 27.96 7.13 -7.64
CA VAL A 59 27.48 8.17 -8.58
C VAL A 59 27.82 9.58 -8.08
N LEU A 60 27.67 9.82 -6.77
CA LEU A 60 27.85 11.11 -6.09
C LEU A 60 28.61 10.89 -4.77
N PRO A 61 29.95 10.88 -4.79
CA PRO A 61 30.75 10.72 -3.58
C PRO A 61 30.57 11.92 -2.64
N GLY A 62 30.40 11.64 -1.34
CA GLY A 62 30.36 12.66 -0.28
C GLY A 62 28.97 12.99 0.27
N ILE A 63 27.89 12.40 -0.27
CA ILE A 63 26.54 12.54 0.28
C ILE A 63 26.30 11.43 1.31
N SER A 64 26.02 11.78 2.56
CA SER A 64 25.63 10.83 3.60
C SER A 64 24.10 10.72 3.69
N ILE A 65 23.58 9.50 3.65
CA ILE A 65 22.16 9.21 3.84
C ILE A 65 21.91 8.92 5.32
N GLU A 66 20.99 9.66 5.93
CA GLU A 66 20.59 9.44 7.31
C GLU A 66 19.64 8.23 7.41
N GLU A 67 19.95 7.31 8.33
CA GLU A 67 19.16 6.10 8.54
C GLU A 67 17.71 6.40 8.94
N GLY A 68 17.50 7.45 9.75
CA GLY A 68 16.16 7.91 10.13
C GLY A 68 15.31 8.29 8.93
N THR A 69 15.92 8.85 7.88
CA THR A 69 15.22 9.19 6.63
C THR A 69 14.83 7.91 5.86
N VAL A 70 15.73 6.94 5.78
CA VAL A 70 15.45 5.64 5.11
C VAL A 70 14.31 4.92 5.82
N ARG A 71 14.30 4.92 7.15
CA ARG A 71 13.21 4.34 7.94
C ARG A 71 11.86 5.03 7.67
N LYS A 72 11.81 6.36 7.70
CA LYS A 72 10.57 7.11 7.41
C LYS A 72 10.08 6.89 5.98
N LEU A 73 11.00 6.75 5.01
CA LEU A 73 10.65 6.40 3.63
C LEU A 73 10.14 4.96 3.49
N ALA A 74 10.65 4.03 4.31
CA ALA A 74 10.14 2.66 4.35
C ALA A 74 8.69 2.62 4.85
N HIS A 75 8.37 3.28 5.96
CA HIS A 75 6.99 3.39 6.46
C HIS A 75 6.08 4.08 5.42
N PHE A 76 6.52 5.19 4.82
CA PHE A 76 5.79 5.82 3.71
C PHE A 76 5.46 4.84 2.57
N ALA A 77 6.43 4.01 2.17
CA ALA A 77 6.25 3.02 1.12
C ALA A 77 5.31 1.88 1.53
N GLU A 78 5.41 1.40 2.77
CA GLU A 78 4.49 0.41 3.34
C GLU A 78 3.05 0.92 3.31
N PHE A 79 2.84 2.15 3.77
CA PHE A 79 1.52 2.77 3.72
C PHE A 79 1.04 3.03 2.29
N ALA A 80 1.93 3.35 1.35
CA ALA A 80 1.56 3.44 -0.07
C ALA A 80 1.03 2.12 -0.64
N VAL A 81 1.67 1.00 -0.30
CA VAL A 81 1.17 -0.33 -0.68
C VAL A 81 -0.17 -0.63 0.00
N LEU A 82 -0.32 -0.30 1.29
CA LEU A 82 -1.59 -0.43 2.00
C LEU A 82 -2.71 0.36 1.30
N GLY A 83 -2.44 1.61 0.90
CA GLY A 83 -3.37 2.46 0.15
C GLY A 83 -3.81 1.83 -1.17
N ILE A 84 -2.89 1.21 -1.91
CA ILE A 84 -3.21 0.46 -3.15
C ILE A 84 -4.14 -0.72 -2.83
N LEU A 85 -3.81 -1.53 -1.81
CA LEU A 85 -4.59 -2.72 -1.43
C LEU A 85 -6.01 -2.34 -0.98
N LEU A 86 -6.15 -1.32 -0.14
CA LEU A 86 -7.45 -0.84 0.32
C LEU A 86 -8.29 -0.33 -0.85
N MET A 87 -7.69 0.43 -1.78
CA MET A 87 -8.38 0.93 -2.97
C MET A 87 -8.80 -0.21 -3.91
N LEU A 88 -7.96 -1.24 -4.07
CA LEU A 88 -8.31 -2.45 -4.82
C LEU A 88 -9.49 -3.19 -4.19
N CYS A 89 -9.50 -3.34 -2.87
CA CYS A 89 -10.63 -3.97 -2.19
C CYS A 89 -11.91 -3.14 -2.41
N VAL A 90 -11.89 -1.81 -2.25
CA VAL A 90 -13.06 -0.98 -2.58
C VAL A 90 -13.51 -1.21 -4.03
N ARG A 91 -12.58 -1.24 -4.98
CA ARG A 91 -12.88 -1.47 -6.40
C ARG A 91 -13.54 -2.82 -6.70
N ILE A 92 -13.13 -3.88 -6.00
CA ILE A 92 -13.67 -5.23 -6.17
C ILE A 92 -15.11 -5.32 -5.61
N TYR A 93 -15.41 -4.59 -4.53
CA TYR A 93 -16.72 -4.64 -3.86
C TYR A 93 -17.72 -3.64 -4.44
N THR A 94 -17.27 -2.51 -4.99
CA THR A 94 -18.14 -1.48 -5.57
C THR A 94 -17.73 -1.02 -6.97
N LYS A 95 -18.72 -0.84 -7.84
CA LYS A 95 -18.52 -0.17 -9.14
C LYS A 95 -18.31 1.34 -8.98
N ARG A 96 -18.83 1.95 -7.91
CA ARG A 96 -18.71 3.38 -7.60
C ARG A 96 -17.53 3.63 -6.65
N TYR A 97 -16.35 3.16 -7.04
CA TYR A 97 -15.17 3.17 -6.18
C TYR A 97 -14.71 4.59 -5.81
N LEU A 98 -14.86 5.57 -6.70
CA LEU A 98 -14.54 6.98 -6.42
C LEU A 98 -15.42 7.61 -5.33
N GLN A 99 -16.69 7.20 -5.24
CA GLN A 99 -17.59 7.69 -4.18
C GLN A 99 -17.26 7.09 -2.80
N ASN A 100 -16.53 5.98 -2.79
CA ASN A 100 -16.17 5.24 -1.58
C ASN A 100 -14.69 5.46 -1.20
N ILE A 101 -14.04 6.50 -1.73
CA ILE A 101 -12.64 6.83 -1.45
C ILE A 101 -12.41 7.23 0.01
N PHE A 102 -13.46 7.67 0.72
CA PHE A 102 -13.37 7.98 2.15
C PHE A 102 -13.06 6.73 3.01
N ILE A 103 -13.45 5.52 2.55
CA ILE A 103 -13.18 4.27 3.27
C ILE A 103 -11.67 3.98 3.34
N PRO A 104 -10.92 3.88 2.22
CA PRO A 104 -9.49 3.60 2.28
C PRO A 104 -8.73 4.73 2.98
N LEU A 105 -9.15 6.00 2.84
CA LEU A 105 -8.56 7.12 3.56
C LEU A 105 -8.74 7.00 5.07
N PHE A 106 -9.95 6.69 5.53
CA PHE A 106 -10.22 6.54 6.96
C PHE A 106 -9.47 5.34 7.54
N VAL A 107 -9.48 4.20 6.85
CA VAL A 107 -8.79 2.98 7.29
C VAL A 107 -7.28 3.19 7.32
N SER A 108 -6.69 3.84 6.32
CA SER A 108 -5.26 4.11 6.31
C SER A 108 -4.84 5.10 7.39
N LEU A 109 -5.66 6.13 7.66
CA LEU A 109 -5.40 7.05 8.77
C LEU A 109 -5.48 6.33 10.12
N ALA A 110 -6.51 5.51 10.33
CA ALA A 110 -6.65 4.71 11.54
C ALA A 110 -5.47 3.73 11.70
N ALA A 111 -5.01 3.12 10.61
CA ALA A 111 -3.82 2.27 10.62
C ALA A 111 -2.56 3.06 11.00
N GLY A 112 -2.34 4.26 10.47
CA GLY A 112 -1.18 5.10 10.82
C GLY A 112 -1.20 5.57 12.27
N VAL A 113 -2.37 5.95 12.79
CA VAL A 113 -2.52 6.29 14.21
C VAL A 113 -2.25 5.06 15.10
N THR A 114 -2.75 3.89 14.69
CA THR A 114 -2.51 2.63 15.42
C THR A 114 -1.03 2.26 15.40
N ASP A 115 -0.38 2.43 14.25
CA ASP A 115 1.03 2.13 14.06
C ASP A 115 1.91 2.95 15.02
N GLU A 116 1.72 4.27 15.03
CA GLU A 116 2.43 5.17 15.95
C GLU A 116 2.10 4.90 17.43
N THR A 117 0.87 4.47 17.72
CA THR A 117 0.50 4.05 19.08
C THR A 117 1.24 2.78 19.52
N ILE A 118 1.45 1.83 18.59
CA ILE A 118 2.25 0.62 18.85
C ILE A 118 3.72 0.99 19.03
N GLN A 119 4.25 1.88 18.17
CA GLN A 119 5.64 2.35 18.27
C GLN A 119 5.89 3.11 19.59
N LEU A 120 4.93 3.89 20.08
CA LEU A 120 5.04 4.53 21.40
C LEU A 120 5.27 3.55 22.55
N TRP A 121 4.79 2.32 22.40
CA TRP A 121 4.88 1.29 23.44
C TRP A 121 6.12 0.42 23.26
N SER A 122 6.84 0.54 22.13
CA SER A 122 8.11 -0.16 21.91
C SER A 122 9.29 0.64 22.49
N SER A 123 10.25 -0.08 23.05
CA SER A 123 11.34 0.53 23.82
C SER A 123 12.28 1.34 22.92
N GLY A 124 12.55 2.58 23.32
CA GLY A 124 13.52 3.46 22.65
C GLY A 124 13.00 4.15 21.39
N ARG A 125 11.69 4.09 21.12
CA ARG A 125 11.07 4.79 19.98
C ARG A 125 10.44 6.10 20.41
N SER A 126 10.42 7.06 19.48
CA SER A 126 9.75 8.34 19.62
C SER A 126 8.69 8.42 18.54
N SER A 127 7.46 8.75 18.92
CA SER A 127 6.38 9.02 17.97
C SER A 127 6.22 10.51 17.77
N GLU A 128 5.98 10.94 16.55
CA GLU A 128 5.55 12.30 16.26
C GLU A 128 4.25 12.28 15.45
N VAL A 129 3.41 13.29 15.65
CA VAL A 129 2.23 13.51 14.79
C VAL A 129 2.64 13.66 13.32
N ARG A 130 3.88 14.12 13.07
CA ARG A 130 4.46 14.21 11.73
C ARG A 130 4.61 12.85 11.07
N ASP A 131 4.93 11.80 11.83
CA ASP A 131 5.14 10.47 11.28
C ASP A 131 3.79 9.85 10.83
N VAL A 132 2.73 10.02 11.63
CA VAL A 132 1.34 9.70 11.22
C VAL A 132 0.98 10.38 9.88
N LEU A 133 1.35 11.65 9.72
CA LEU A 133 1.04 12.40 8.50
C LEU A 133 1.83 11.89 7.31
N ILE A 134 3.12 11.56 7.48
CA ILE A 134 3.96 10.99 6.42
C ILE A 134 3.34 9.68 5.94
N ASP A 135 2.97 8.78 6.86
CA ASP A 135 2.35 7.50 6.53
C ASP A 135 0.99 7.68 5.87
N PHE A 136 0.18 8.62 6.35
CA PHE A 136 -1.07 8.95 5.71
C PHE A 136 -0.88 9.45 4.27
N PHE A 137 0.11 10.33 4.02
CA PHE A 137 0.44 10.77 2.66
C PHE A 137 0.98 9.62 1.81
N GLY A 138 1.71 8.68 2.39
CA GLY A 138 2.09 7.41 1.78
C GLY A 138 0.86 6.69 1.25
N ALA A 139 -0.12 6.42 2.11
CA ALA A 139 -1.37 5.77 1.71
C ALA A 139 -2.16 6.54 0.65
N VAL A 140 -2.25 7.87 0.77
CA VAL A 140 -2.89 8.73 -0.24
C VAL A 140 -2.21 8.59 -1.60
N SER A 141 -0.87 8.58 -1.63
CA SER A 141 -0.11 8.39 -2.87
C SER A 141 -0.43 7.04 -3.51
N GLY A 142 -0.50 5.97 -2.72
CA GLY A 142 -0.92 4.64 -3.16
C GLY A 142 -2.33 4.59 -3.73
N ILE A 143 -3.29 5.25 -3.07
CA ILE A 143 -4.67 5.37 -3.54
C ILE A 143 -4.72 6.06 -4.91
N ILE A 144 -4.01 7.19 -5.07
CA ILE A 144 -3.95 7.94 -6.33
C ILE A 144 -3.36 7.06 -7.44
N ILE A 145 -2.23 6.40 -7.17
CA ILE A 145 -1.57 5.48 -8.10
C ILE A 145 -2.55 4.40 -8.56
N CYS A 146 -3.25 3.75 -7.63
CA CYS A 146 -4.24 2.72 -7.95
C CYS A 146 -5.37 3.26 -8.85
N ILE A 147 -5.92 4.44 -8.53
CA ILE A 147 -6.97 5.07 -9.35
C ILE A 147 -6.46 5.36 -10.76
N LEU A 148 -5.26 5.90 -10.91
CA LEU A 148 -4.66 6.19 -12.21
C LEU A 148 -4.50 4.91 -13.05
N PHE A 149 -4.00 3.84 -12.46
CA PHE A 149 -3.90 2.54 -13.13
C PHE A 149 -5.26 2.01 -13.57
N VAL A 150 -6.28 2.10 -12.71
CA VAL A 150 -7.65 1.66 -13.05
C VAL A 150 -8.23 2.48 -14.20
N ILE A 151 -8.04 3.81 -14.19
CA ILE A 151 -8.50 4.69 -15.28
C ILE A 151 -7.80 4.33 -16.59
N LEU A 152 -6.47 4.17 -16.56
CA LEU A 152 -5.67 3.84 -17.74
C LEU A 152 -6.08 2.48 -18.33
N TYR A 153 -6.21 1.46 -17.49
CA TYR A 153 -6.66 0.13 -17.89
C TYR A 153 -8.04 0.19 -18.57
N ASN A 154 -9.02 0.87 -17.95
CA ASN A 154 -10.36 1.01 -18.53
C ASN A 154 -10.34 1.76 -19.87
N ARG A 155 -9.47 2.77 -20.04
CA ARG A 155 -9.32 3.52 -21.30
C ARG A 155 -8.78 2.63 -22.41
N ILE A 156 -7.76 1.82 -22.13
CA ILE A 156 -7.17 0.89 -23.10
C ILE A 156 -8.20 -0.16 -23.54
N THR A 157 -8.86 -0.83 -22.59
CA THR A 157 -9.85 -1.88 -22.90
C THR A 157 -11.09 -1.32 -23.64
N CYS A 158 -11.53 -0.10 -23.32
CA CYS A 158 -12.63 0.55 -24.06
C CYS A 158 -12.23 0.93 -25.50
N LYS A 159 -10.98 1.34 -25.73
CA LYS A 159 -10.48 1.66 -27.08
C LYS A 159 -10.47 0.42 -27.96
N GLU A 160 -9.99 -0.70 -27.43
CA GLU A 160 -9.96 -2.00 -28.12
C GLU A 160 -11.37 -2.52 -28.47
N LYS A 161 -12.33 -2.38 -27.55
CA LYS A 161 -13.75 -2.71 -27.80
C LYS A 161 -14.44 -1.82 -28.84
N ARG A 162 -14.00 -0.58 -29.00
CA ARG A 162 -14.51 0.33 -30.04
C ARG A 162 -13.88 0.01 -31.40
N ALA A 163 -12.58 -0.25 -31.43
CA ALA A 163 -11.87 -0.65 -32.65
C ALA A 163 -12.41 -1.97 -33.24
N SER A 164 -12.69 -2.96 -32.39
CA SER A 164 -13.28 -4.25 -32.81
C SER A 164 -14.73 -4.15 -33.31
N ARG A 165 -15.50 -3.14 -32.91
CA ARG A 165 -16.87 -2.92 -33.44
C ARG A 165 -16.88 -2.22 -34.79
N GLY A 166 -15.94 -1.32 -35.06
CA GLY A 166 -15.88 -0.56 -36.32
C GLY A 166 -15.30 -1.32 -37.51
N ILE A 167 -14.82 -2.56 -37.34
CA ILE A 167 -14.32 -3.42 -38.43
C ILE A 167 -15.42 -4.38 -38.94
N GLY A 168 -16.56 -4.45 -38.23
CA GLY A 168 -17.70 -5.30 -38.58
C GLY A 168 -18.88 -4.56 -39.25
N GLU A 169 -18.70 -3.28 -39.59
CA GLU A 169 -19.62 -2.46 -40.39
C GLU A 169 -18.98 -2.19 -41.76
#